data_AF-A0A0C2X2B8-F1
#
_entry.id   AF-A0A0C2X2B8-F1
#
_cell.length_a   1.000
_cell.length_b   1.000
_cell.length_c   1.000
_cell.angle_alpha   90.00
_cell.angle_beta   90.00
_cell.angle_gamma   90.00
#
_symmetry.space_group_name_H-M   'P 1'
#
loop_
_entity.id
_entity.type
_entity.pdbx_description
1 polymer ?
#
loop_
_entity_poly.entity_id
_entity_poly.type
_entity_poly.pdbx_seq_one_letter_code
_entity_poly.pdbx_strand_id
1 'polypeptide(L)'
;MNIAQARLVGLFIRAFLYGIYITILAHCLRWIFYEDEGWKLRRRVNGMMLTITMLVFALTTASFGVWHQIALLVVRGQELGVTKLVNASDGLGRATTLIIDATLVYRCWVVYSMSCSAIYFPLFLLVSNIGLYISSFLYIPEFDARLIVTFYSFNIIINLYTIRKLHSFHRSYLTFELYRQALNSTLNGIALNLILIRVGQHRADGSNK
;
A
#
# COMPACT_ATOMS: atom_id res chain seq x y z
N MET A 1 22.59 13.26 -19.57
CA MET A 1 21.45 13.85 -18.81
C MET A 1 21.96 14.26 -17.46
N ASN A 2 21.78 15.53 -17.06
CA ASN A 2 22.30 16.01 -15.77
C ASN A 2 21.49 15.38 -14.62
N ILE A 3 22.15 15.10 -13.50
CA ILE A 3 21.52 14.50 -12.30
C ILE A 3 20.30 15.31 -11.86
N ALA A 4 20.39 16.65 -11.93
CA ALA A 4 19.28 17.55 -11.63
C ALA A 4 18.06 17.35 -12.56
N GLN A 5 18.28 17.17 -13.87
CA GLN A 5 17.20 16.93 -14.83
C GLN A 5 16.51 15.58 -14.56
N ALA A 6 17.29 14.53 -14.28
CA ALA A 6 16.73 13.22 -13.94
C ALA A 6 15.86 13.27 -12.67
N ARG A 7 16.29 14.04 -11.66
CA ARG A 7 15.53 14.25 -10.41
C ARG A 7 14.24 15.04 -10.66
N LEU A 8 14.27 16.07 -11.51
CA LEU A 8 13.08 16.85 -11.87
C LEU A 8 12.05 15.99 -12.61
N VAL A 9 12.47 15.19 -13.58
CA VAL A 9 11.59 14.25 -14.28
C VAL A 9 10.99 13.24 -13.30
N GLY A 10 11.81 12.69 -12.40
CA GLY A 10 11.33 11.79 -11.35
C GLY A 10 10.32 12.43 -10.41
N LEU A 11 10.53 13.70 -10.04
CA LEU A 11 9.58 14.47 -9.21
C LEU A 11 8.26 14.71 -9.94
N PHE A 12 8.32 15.05 -11.23
CA PHE A 12 7.13 15.26 -12.06
C PHE A 12 6.27 14.01 -12.16
N ILE A 13 6.88 12.87 -12.47
CA ILE A 13 6.19 11.57 -12.54
C ILE A 13 5.54 11.24 -11.18
N ARG A 14 6.27 11.46 -10.08
CA ARG A 14 5.74 11.23 -8.73
C ARG A 14 4.60 12.16 -8.36
N ALA A 15 4.67 13.44 -8.73
CA ALA A 15 3.60 14.39 -8.49
C ALA A 15 2.34 14.00 -9.25
N PHE A 16 2.48 13.57 -10.51
CA PHE A 16 1.36 13.05 -11.31
C PHE A 16 0.73 11.81 -10.69
N LEU A 17 1.54 10.82 -10.30
CA LEU A 17 1.07 9.60 -9.63
C LEU A 17 0.41 9.91 -8.27
N TYR A 18 0.95 10.87 -7.52
CA TYR A 18 0.36 11.33 -6.26
C TYR A 18 -0.97 12.05 -6.47
N GLY A 19 -1.11 12.83 -7.54
CA GLY A 19 -2.40 13.42 -7.95
C GLY A 19 -3.45 12.34 -8.24
N ILE A 20 -3.10 11.30 -9.00
CA ILE A 20 -3.98 10.14 -9.23
C ILE A 20 -4.31 9.43 -7.91
N TYR A 21 -3.36 9.34 -6.99
CA TYR A 21 -3.62 8.75 -5.69
C TYR A 21 -4.66 9.55 -4.90
N ILE A 22 -4.57 10.88 -4.87
CA ILE A 22 -5.55 11.74 -4.19
C ILE A 22 -6.95 11.56 -4.78
N THR A 23 -7.08 11.51 -6.11
CA THR A 23 -8.41 11.35 -6.73
C THR A 23 -9.02 10.00 -6.40
N ILE A 24 -8.22 8.93 -6.42
CA ILE A 24 -8.68 7.61 -5.99
C ILE A 24 -9.05 7.61 -4.51
N LEU A 25 -8.23 8.21 -3.65
CA LEU A 25 -8.51 8.31 -2.22
C LEU A 25 -9.81 9.08 -1.97
N ALA A 26 -10.05 10.19 -2.65
CA ALA A 26 -11.28 10.96 -2.54
C ALA A 26 -12.50 10.10 -2.94
N HIS A 27 -12.37 9.29 -3.99
CA HIS A 27 -13.41 8.35 -4.38
C HIS A 27 -13.62 7.25 -3.32
N CYS A 28 -12.55 6.70 -2.73
CA CYS A 28 -12.62 5.75 -1.62
C CYS A 28 -13.35 6.35 -0.41
N LEU A 29 -12.95 7.57 -0.01
CA LEU A 29 -13.52 8.25 1.15
C LEU A 29 -14.98 8.57 0.91
N ARG A 30 -15.33 9.03 -0.30
CA ARG A 30 -16.74 9.23 -0.70
C ARG A 30 -17.53 7.94 -0.47
N TRP A 31 -17.01 6.82 -0.91
CA TRP A 31 -17.68 5.53 -0.79
C TRP A 31 -17.74 4.98 0.64
N ILE A 32 -16.76 5.32 1.49
CA ILE A 32 -16.75 4.95 2.92
C ILE A 32 -17.77 5.80 3.70
N PHE A 33 -17.89 7.08 3.37
CA PHE A 33 -18.72 8.02 4.12
C PHE A 33 -20.15 8.14 3.61
N TYR A 34 -20.42 7.98 2.31
CA TYR A 34 -21.74 8.21 1.71
C TYR A 34 -22.40 6.92 1.25
N GLU A 35 -23.73 6.89 1.28
CA GLU A 35 -24.55 5.83 0.68
C GLU A 35 -24.69 6.04 -0.83
N ASP A 36 -24.86 4.95 -1.59
CA ASP A 36 -24.85 4.96 -3.07
C ASP A 36 -26.00 5.78 -3.67
N GLU A 37 -27.11 5.90 -2.94
CA GLU A 37 -28.37 6.52 -3.38
C GLU A 37 -28.59 7.92 -2.80
N GLY A 38 -27.58 8.56 -2.20
CA GLY A 38 -27.69 9.95 -1.75
C GLY A 38 -26.51 10.47 -0.93
N TRP A 39 -26.43 11.79 -0.74
CA TRP A 39 -25.41 12.42 0.13
C TRP A 39 -25.69 12.20 1.64
N LYS A 40 -26.28 11.06 2.01
CA LYS A 40 -26.52 10.68 3.41
C LYS A 40 -25.26 10.01 3.98
N LEU A 41 -24.81 10.50 5.12
CA LEU A 41 -23.64 9.99 5.82
C LEU A 41 -23.96 8.60 6.42
N ARG A 42 -23.20 7.58 6.03
CA ARG A 42 -23.34 6.21 6.54
C ARG A 42 -23.08 6.20 8.05
N ARG A 43 -24.08 5.78 8.84
CA ARG A 43 -24.04 5.83 10.32
C ARG A 43 -23.05 4.86 10.96
N ARG A 44 -22.72 3.74 10.30
CA ARG A 44 -21.72 2.76 10.77
C ARG A 44 -20.53 2.73 9.81
N VAL A 45 -19.50 3.50 10.13
CA VAL A 45 -18.22 3.45 9.42
C VAL A 45 -17.32 2.42 10.10
N ASN A 46 -16.68 1.55 9.31
CA ASN A 46 -15.68 0.62 9.84
C ASN A 46 -14.41 1.41 10.19
N GLY A 47 -14.32 1.88 11.44
CA GLY A 47 -13.27 2.78 11.90
C GLY A 47 -11.86 2.25 11.65
N MET A 48 -11.64 0.94 11.77
CA MET A 48 -10.32 0.34 11.51
C MET A 48 -9.88 0.55 10.05
N MET A 49 -10.78 0.38 9.09
CA MET A 49 -10.47 0.57 7.66
C MET A 49 -10.19 2.04 7.33
N LEU A 50 -10.92 2.97 7.96
CA LEU A 50 -10.69 4.40 7.81
C LEU A 50 -9.32 4.79 8.40
N THR A 51 -9.00 4.32 9.60
CA THR A 51 -7.72 4.60 10.28
C THR A 51 -6.54 4.14 9.44
N ILE A 52 -6.59 2.92 8.90
CA ILE A 52 -5.55 2.39 8.00
C ILE A 52 -5.40 3.28 6.76
N THR A 53 -6.52 3.66 6.14
CA THR A 53 -6.50 4.47 4.91
C THR A 53 -5.89 5.85 5.15
N MET A 54 -6.25 6.50 6.27
CA MET A 54 -5.69 7.78 6.66
C MET A 54 -4.19 7.68 7.03
N LEU A 55 -3.78 6.59 7.69
CA LEU A 55 -2.39 6.36 8.02
C LEU A 55 -1.53 6.18 6.77
N VAL A 56 -1.97 5.37 5.80
CA VAL A 56 -1.29 5.20 4.51
C VAL A 56 -1.22 6.52 3.74
N PHE A 57 -2.30 7.31 3.76
CA PHE A 57 -2.32 8.63 3.15
C PHE A 57 -1.31 9.58 3.78
N ALA A 58 -1.27 9.65 5.12
CA ALA A 58 -0.33 10.50 5.84
C ALA A 58 1.14 10.13 5.53
N LEU A 59 1.47 8.84 5.51
CA LEU A 59 2.83 8.38 5.19
C LEU A 59 3.22 8.61 3.74
N THR A 60 2.28 8.41 2.80
CA THR A 60 2.52 8.68 1.38
C THR A 60 2.73 10.18 1.14
N THR A 61 1.95 11.02 1.82
CA THR A 61 2.06 12.48 1.77
C THR A 61 3.38 12.97 2.38
N ALA A 62 3.77 12.43 3.53
CA ALA A 62 5.07 12.71 4.15
C ALA A 62 6.23 12.31 3.22
N SER A 63 6.14 11.13 2.59
CA SER A 63 7.13 10.66 1.63
C SER A 63 7.26 11.63 0.45
N PHE A 64 6.13 12.05 -0.14
CA PHE A 64 6.11 13.02 -1.22
C PHE A 64 6.75 14.36 -0.80
N GLY A 65 6.43 14.85 0.39
CA GLY A 65 7.02 16.06 0.97
C GLY A 65 8.54 15.97 1.13
N VAL A 66 9.06 14.86 1.65
CA VAL A 66 10.51 14.64 1.79
C VAL A 66 11.21 14.66 0.43
N TRP A 67 10.62 14.03 -0.59
CA TRP A 67 11.18 14.07 -1.95
C TRP A 67 11.20 15.47 -2.56
N HIS A 68 10.17 16.27 -2.31
CA HIS A 68 10.14 17.66 -2.71
C HIS A 68 11.26 18.47 -2.04
N GLN A 69 11.48 18.26 -0.74
CA GLN A 69 12.58 18.90 0.01
C GLN A 69 13.96 18.48 -0.52
N ILE A 70 14.15 17.19 -0.85
CA ILE A 70 15.38 16.71 -1.50
C ILE A 70 15.63 17.45 -2.82
N ALA A 71 14.60 17.58 -3.67
CA ALA A 71 14.73 18.28 -4.94
C ALA A 71 15.13 19.74 -4.74
N LEU A 72 14.55 20.44 -3.76
CA LEU A 72 14.92 21.82 -3.41
C LEU A 72 16.36 21.94 -2.93
N LEU A 73 16.83 21.03 -2.07
CA LEU A 73 18.20 21.04 -1.56
C LEU A 73 19.24 20.79 -2.66
N VAL A 74 18.93 19.91 -3.61
CA VAL A 74 19.79 19.65 -4.77
C VAL A 74 19.90 20.90 -5.65
N VAL A 75 18.80 21.61 -5.90
CA VAL A 75 18.84 22.88 -6.66
C VAL A 75 19.62 23.96 -5.92
N ARG A 76 19.60 23.96 -4.58
CA ARG A 76 20.39 24.87 -3.73
C ARG A 76 21.86 24.47 -3.58
N GLY A 77 22.29 23.32 -4.12
CA GLY A 77 23.66 22.83 -4.03
C GLY A 77 24.10 22.40 -2.63
N GLN A 78 23.17 22.08 -1.72
CA GLN A 78 23.48 21.76 -0.33
C GLN A 78 23.45 20.24 -0.09
N GLU A 79 24.62 19.58 -0.12
CA GLU A 79 24.70 18.12 -0.08
C GLU A 79 24.50 17.51 1.32
N LEU A 80 24.90 18.22 2.39
CA LEU A 80 24.89 17.68 3.76
C LEU A 80 23.48 17.31 4.27
N GLY A 81 22.44 17.99 3.75
CA GLY A 81 21.05 17.71 4.09
C GLY A 81 20.43 16.55 3.29
N VAL A 82 20.95 16.27 2.11
CA VAL A 82 20.37 15.30 1.17
C VAL A 82 20.43 13.89 1.74
N THR A 83 21.57 13.48 2.32
CA THR A 83 21.74 12.12 2.86
C THR A 83 20.76 11.80 4.00
N LYS A 84 20.54 12.75 4.91
CA LYS A 84 19.58 12.57 6.02
C LYS A 84 18.15 12.42 5.50
N LEU A 85 17.76 13.25 4.53
CA LEU A 85 16.41 13.19 3.95
C LEU A 85 16.20 11.94 3.09
N VAL A 86 17.22 11.48 2.37
CA VAL A 86 17.17 10.23 1.61
C VAL A 86 16.92 9.05 2.54
N ASN A 87 17.65 8.95 3.65
CA ASN A 87 17.44 7.90 4.65
C ASN A 87 16.04 7.99 5.28
N ALA A 88 15.57 9.21 5.60
CA ALA A 88 14.22 9.42 6.11
C ALA A 88 13.15 8.98 5.09
N SER A 89 13.34 9.27 3.81
CA SER A 89 12.41 8.83 2.78
C SER A 89 12.43 7.31 2.57
N ASP A 90 13.59 6.67 2.65
CA ASP A 90 13.66 5.21 2.53
C ASP A 90 12.92 4.55 3.70
N GLY A 91 13.11 5.07 4.92
CA GLY A 91 12.36 4.65 6.11
C GLY A 91 10.84 4.79 5.94
N LEU A 92 10.36 5.92 5.43
CA LEU A 92 8.92 6.14 5.16
C LEU A 92 8.38 5.19 4.09
N GLY A 93 9.14 4.93 3.03
CA GLY A 93 8.78 3.98 1.98
C GLY A 93 8.61 2.56 2.54
N ARG A 94 9.58 2.11 3.32
CA ARG A 94 9.54 0.78 3.97
C ARG A 94 8.42 0.67 5.00
N ALA A 95 8.18 1.70 5.80
CA ALA A 95 7.08 1.74 6.76
C ALA A 95 5.71 1.63 6.06
N THR A 96 5.54 2.31 4.92
CA THR A 96 4.31 2.22 4.12
C THR A 96 4.09 0.78 3.63
N THR A 97 5.15 0.11 3.16
CA THR A 97 5.06 -1.30 2.74
C THR A 97 4.70 -2.24 3.88
N LEU A 98 5.28 -2.06 5.07
CA LEU A 98 4.94 -2.86 6.26
C LEU A 98 3.46 -2.71 6.65
N ILE A 99 2.91 -1.50 6.53
CA ILE A 99 1.49 -1.28 6.79
C ILE A 99 0.64 -1.99 5.74
N ILE A 100 1.01 -1.91 4.46
CA ILE A 100 0.29 -2.63 3.40
C ILE A 100 0.30 -4.15 3.68
N ASP A 101 1.45 -4.73 4.02
CA ASP A 101 1.55 -6.15 4.37
C ASP A 101 0.70 -6.49 5.60
N ALA A 102 0.76 -5.69 6.66
CA ALA A 102 -0.06 -5.89 7.86
C ALA A 102 -1.56 -5.85 7.55
N THR A 103 -1.99 -4.98 6.63
CA THR A 103 -3.39 -4.92 6.20
C THR A 103 -3.82 -6.15 5.43
N LEU A 104 -2.93 -6.73 4.61
CA LEU A 104 -3.18 -8.00 3.92
C LEU A 104 -3.33 -9.16 4.91
N VAL A 105 -2.45 -9.24 5.92
CA VAL A 105 -2.54 -10.25 6.98
C VAL A 105 -3.87 -10.12 7.74
N TYR A 106 -4.23 -8.90 8.14
CA TYR A 106 -5.52 -8.64 8.81
C TYR A 106 -6.71 -9.06 7.94
N ARG A 107 -6.65 -8.80 6.63
CA ARG A 107 -7.70 -9.21 5.68
C ARG A 107 -7.80 -10.73 5.56
N CYS A 108 -6.66 -11.41 5.44
CA CYS A 108 -6.61 -12.87 5.45
C CYS A 108 -7.24 -13.43 6.73
N TRP A 109 -6.95 -12.82 7.88
CA TRP A 109 -7.54 -13.19 9.16
C TRP A 109 -9.08 -13.10 9.17
N VAL A 110 -9.63 -11.97 8.70
CA VAL A 110 -11.09 -11.74 8.65
C VAL A 110 -11.79 -12.68 7.66
N VAL A 111 -11.20 -12.91 6.47
CA VAL A 111 -11.82 -13.76 5.44
C VAL A 111 -11.83 -15.24 5.83
N TYR A 112 -10.78 -15.72 6.50
CA TYR A 112 -10.64 -17.13 6.89
C TYR A 112 -11.39 -17.49 8.18
N SER A 113 -12.29 -16.64 8.66
CA SER A 113 -13.15 -16.90 9.83
C SER A 113 -12.33 -17.36 11.05
N MET A 114 -11.17 -16.72 11.29
CA MET A 114 -10.25 -17.03 12.39
C MET A 114 -9.63 -18.44 12.39
N SER A 115 -9.56 -19.14 11.25
CA SER A 115 -8.83 -20.41 11.18
C SER A 115 -7.31 -20.19 11.24
N CYS A 116 -6.71 -20.38 12.42
CA CYS A 116 -5.31 -20.06 12.73
C CYS A 116 -4.27 -20.62 11.74
N SER A 117 -4.53 -21.76 11.11
CA SER A 117 -3.57 -22.44 10.22
C SER A 117 -3.25 -21.63 8.95
N ALA A 118 -4.20 -20.84 8.43
CA ALA A 118 -3.98 -20.03 7.22
C ALA A 118 -3.21 -18.72 7.48
N ILE A 119 -3.11 -18.30 8.75
CA ILE A 119 -2.50 -17.02 9.16
C ILE A 119 -1.01 -17.13 9.45
N TYR A 120 -0.53 -18.30 9.90
CA TYR A 120 0.86 -18.51 10.28
C TYR A 120 1.84 -18.07 9.18
N PHE A 121 1.52 -18.38 7.93
CA PHE A 121 2.42 -18.10 6.81
C PHE A 121 2.53 -16.60 6.48
N PRO A 122 1.42 -15.84 6.26
CA PRO A 122 1.50 -14.39 6.11
C PRO A 122 2.10 -13.66 7.31
N LEU A 123 1.85 -14.14 8.53
CA LEU A 123 2.36 -13.52 9.75
C LEU A 123 3.87 -13.74 9.92
N PHE A 124 4.36 -14.95 9.66
CA PHE A 124 5.79 -15.25 9.62
C PHE A 124 6.52 -14.38 8.59
N LEU A 125 5.90 -14.19 7.43
CA LEU A 125 6.43 -13.33 6.38
C LEU A 125 6.50 -11.87 6.86
N LEU A 126 5.44 -11.33 7.46
CA LEU A 126 5.47 -9.97 8.02
C LEU A 126 6.57 -9.78 9.07
N VAL A 127 6.71 -10.72 10.02
CA VAL A 127 7.73 -10.66 11.07
C VAL A 127 9.14 -10.75 10.46
N SER A 128 9.33 -11.58 9.44
CA SER A 128 10.59 -11.66 8.70
C SER A 128 10.93 -10.33 8.03
N ASN A 129 9.94 -9.66 7.44
CA ASN A 129 10.10 -8.34 6.83
C ASN A 129 10.52 -7.26 7.84
N ILE A 130 9.92 -7.28 9.04
CA ILE A 130 10.30 -6.38 10.13
C ILE A 130 11.73 -6.68 10.60
N GLY A 131 12.11 -7.96 10.71
CA GLY A 131 13.47 -8.38 11.06
C GLY A 131 14.50 -7.90 10.03
N LEU A 132 14.20 -8.06 8.73
CA LEU A 132 15.03 -7.55 7.64
C LEU A 132 15.17 -6.02 7.69
N TYR A 133 14.09 -5.31 8.02
CA TYR A 133 14.11 -3.86 8.17
C TYR A 133 15.05 -3.43 9.31
N ILE A 134 14.89 -4.01 10.49
CA ILE A 134 15.69 -3.68 11.67
C ILE A 134 17.17 -4.03 11.42
N SER A 135 17.43 -5.19 10.82
CA SER A 135 18.79 -5.64 10.46
C SER A 135 19.45 -4.71 9.45
N SER A 136 18.73 -4.31 8.39
CA SER A 136 19.21 -3.33 7.40
C SER A 136 19.47 -1.95 8.00
N PHE A 137 18.76 -1.56 9.07
CA PHE A 137 18.96 -0.28 9.74
C PHE A 137 20.15 -0.31 10.72
N LEU A 138 20.42 -1.45 11.36
CA LEU A 138 21.43 -1.58 12.41
C LEU A 138 22.81 -2.04 11.91
N TYR A 139 22.89 -2.96 10.94
CA TYR A 139 24.12 -3.73 10.72
C TYR A 139 24.95 -3.36 9.49
N ILE A 140 24.43 -3.30 8.25
CA ILE A 140 25.21 -2.91 7.04
C ILE A 140 24.26 -2.71 5.82
N PRO A 141 24.53 -1.74 4.91
CA PRO A 141 23.70 -1.44 3.72
C PRO A 141 23.79 -2.43 2.55
N GLU A 142 24.69 -3.43 2.58
CA GLU A 142 24.84 -4.44 1.52
C GLU A 142 23.88 -5.62 1.69
N PHE A 143 22.60 -5.34 1.92
CA PHE A 143 21.61 -6.40 1.89
C PHE A 143 21.34 -6.80 0.44
N ASP A 144 21.58 -8.08 0.12
CA ASP A 144 21.52 -8.61 -1.23
C ASP A 144 20.11 -8.38 -1.83
N ALA A 145 20.03 -7.52 -2.85
CA ALA A 145 18.78 -7.15 -3.52
C ALA A 145 18.00 -8.38 -4.00
N ARG A 146 18.70 -9.51 -4.23
CA ARG A 146 18.12 -10.81 -4.57
C ARG A 146 17.20 -11.36 -3.49
N LEU A 147 17.56 -11.23 -2.21
CA LEU A 147 16.72 -11.69 -1.10
C LEU A 147 15.42 -10.90 -1.04
N ILE A 148 15.50 -9.58 -1.23
CA ILE A 148 14.33 -8.70 -1.23
C ILE A 148 13.39 -9.06 -2.39
N VAL A 149 13.93 -9.20 -3.61
CA VAL A 149 13.12 -9.58 -4.80
C VAL A 149 12.48 -10.95 -4.62
N THR A 150 13.25 -11.93 -4.13
CA THR A 150 12.75 -13.29 -3.89
C THR A 150 11.60 -13.27 -2.87
N PHE A 151 11.79 -12.52 -1.79
CA PHE A 151 10.79 -12.36 -0.75
C PHE A 151 9.51 -11.71 -1.27
N TYR A 152 9.61 -10.60 -2.01
CA TYR A 152 8.44 -9.96 -2.63
C TYR A 152 7.75 -10.86 -3.65
N SER A 153 8.50 -11.71 -4.36
CA SER A 153 7.92 -12.68 -5.30
C SER A 153 7.04 -13.69 -4.57
N PHE A 154 7.50 -14.22 -3.43
CA PHE A 154 6.67 -15.09 -2.57
C PHE A 154 5.43 -14.36 -2.06
N ASN A 155 5.58 -13.11 -1.64
CA ASN A 155 4.47 -12.28 -1.17
C ASN A 155 3.39 -12.09 -2.26
N ILE A 156 3.82 -11.86 -3.51
CA ILE A 156 2.92 -11.78 -4.67
C ILE A 156 2.23 -13.12 -4.91
N ILE A 157 2.96 -14.24 -4.88
CA ILE A 157 2.40 -15.58 -5.09
C ILE A 157 1.32 -15.89 -4.03
N ILE A 158 1.56 -15.54 -2.77
CA ILE A 158 0.60 -15.74 -1.67
C ILE A 158 -0.65 -14.90 -1.88
N ASN A 159 -0.47 -13.63 -2.24
CA ASN A 159 -1.60 -12.75 -2.55
C ASN A 159 -2.41 -13.30 -3.73
N LEU A 160 -1.76 -13.76 -4.80
CA LEU A 160 -2.41 -14.40 -5.94
C LEU A 160 -3.13 -15.69 -5.55
N TYR A 161 -2.53 -16.53 -4.71
CA TYR A 161 -3.16 -17.76 -4.21
C TYR A 161 -4.41 -17.44 -3.38
N THR A 162 -4.32 -16.43 -2.52
CA THR A 162 -5.43 -15.98 -1.67
C THR A 162 -6.56 -15.44 -2.53
N ILE A 163 -6.24 -14.65 -3.56
CA ILE A 163 -7.20 -14.14 -4.56
C ILE A 163 -7.80 -15.31 -5.36
N ARG A 164 -7.03 -16.31 -5.77
CA ARG A 164 -7.54 -17.48 -6.50
C ARG A 164 -8.52 -18.30 -5.68
N LYS A 165 -8.24 -18.46 -4.38
CA LYS A 165 -9.16 -19.14 -3.46
C LYS A 165 -10.43 -18.31 -3.22
N LEU A 166 -10.31 -16.98 -3.20
CA LEU A 166 -11.44 -16.06 -3.20
C LEU A 166 -12.23 -16.08 -4.53
N HIS A 167 -11.55 -16.27 -5.66
CA HIS A 167 -12.14 -16.38 -7.00
C HIS A 167 -12.96 -17.64 -7.19
N SER A 168 -12.60 -18.75 -6.51
CA SER A 168 -13.45 -19.94 -6.42
C SER A 168 -14.79 -19.67 -5.72
N PHE A 169 -14.91 -18.53 -5.01
CA PHE A 169 -16.10 -18.15 -4.26
C PHE A 169 -16.97 -17.10 -4.98
N HIS A 170 -16.48 -16.35 -5.98
CA HIS A 170 -17.34 -15.47 -6.78
C HIS A 170 -16.80 -15.19 -8.20
N ARG A 171 -17.37 -15.89 -9.18
CA ARG A 171 -17.14 -15.76 -10.63
C ARG A 171 -17.95 -14.55 -11.16
N SER A 172 -17.30 -13.43 -11.52
CA SER A 172 -17.73 -12.57 -12.66
C SER A 172 -16.93 -11.27 -12.92
N TYR A 173 -16.09 -10.72 -12.04
CA TYR A 173 -15.58 -9.34 -12.25
C TYR A 173 -14.04 -9.16 -12.29
N LEU A 174 -13.24 -10.23 -12.31
CA LEU A 174 -11.80 -10.16 -11.98
C LEU A 174 -10.84 -10.09 -13.18
N THR A 175 -11.30 -10.36 -14.41
CA THR A 175 -10.43 -10.40 -15.59
C THR A 175 -9.85 -9.04 -16.00
N PHE A 176 -10.46 -7.93 -15.58
CA PHE A 176 -9.95 -6.58 -15.85
C PHE A 176 -8.86 -6.11 -14.86
N GLU A 177 -8.77 -6.72 -13.66
CA GLU A 177 -7.80 -6.34 -12.62
C GLU A 177 -6.44 -7.06 -12.75
N LEU A 178 -6.44 -8.21 -13.41
CA LEU A 178 -5.22 -8.99 -13.73
C LEU A 178 -4.22 -8.22 -14.60
N TYR A 179 -4.70 -7.32 -15.48
CA TYR A 179 -3.84 -6.50 -16.33
C TYR A 179 -3.27 -5.27 -15.59
N ARG A 180 -3.95 -4.84 -14.51
CA ARG A 180 -3.62 -3.63 -13.74
C ARG A 180 -2.64 -3.92 -12.59
N GLN A 181 -2.67 -5.14 -12.07
CA GLN A 181 -1.83 -5.63 -10.97
C GLN A 181 -0.34 -5.73 -11.31
N ALA A 182 0.01 -5.75 -12.60
CA ALA A 182 1.37 -5.87 -13.11
C ALA A 182 2.16 -4.55 -13.17
N LEU A 183 1.52 -3.38 -13.03
CA LEU A 183 2.14 -2.12 -13.45
C LEU A 183 2.72 -1.19 -12.37
N ASN A 184 2.43 -1.33 -11.05
CA ASN A 184 3.21 -0.62 -10.01
C ASN A 184 2.85 -1.03 -8.57
N SER A 185 3.86 -1.29 -7.74
CA SER A 185 3.75 -1.76 -6.35
C SER A 185 2.97 -0.83 -5.42
N THR A 186 2.92 0.48 -5.71
CA THR A 186 2.23 1.49 -4.89
C THR A 186 0.74 1.64 -5.25
N LEU A 187 0.39 1.51 -6.53
CA LEU A 187 -1.00 1.56 -7.00
C LEU A 187 -1.78 0.28 -6.64
N ASN A 188 -1.06 -0.84 -6.48
CA ASN A 188 -1.62 -2.12 -6.05
C ASN A 188 -2.27 -2.06 -4.67
N GLY A 189 -1.69 -1.35 -3.69
CA GLY A 189 -2.29 -1.22 -2.36
C GLY A 189 -3.61 -0.43 -2.37
N ILE A 190 -3.75 0.52 -3.29
CA ILE A 190 -4.88 1.46 -3.36
C ILE A 190 -6.05 0.83 -4.13
N ALA A 191 -5.78 0.18 -5.26
CA ALA A 191 -6.79 -0.57 -6.01
C ALA A 191 -7.35 -1.73 -5.16
N LEU A 192 -6.48 -2.40 -4.39
CA LEU A 192 -6.86 -3.47 -3.48
C LEU A 192 -7.64 -2.94 -2.25
N ASN A 193 -7.43 -1.67 -1.86
CA ASN A 193 -8.29 -0.98 -0.90
C ASN A 193 -9.68 -0.71 -1.49
N LEU A 194 -9.79 -0.19 -2.71
CA LEU A 194 -11.07 0.04 -3.41
C LEU A 194 -11.90 -1.24 -3.57
N ILE A 195 -11.27 -2.32 -4.02
CA ILE A 195 -11.93 -3.62 -4.21
C ILE A 195 -12.49 -4.14 -2.88
N LEU A 196 -11.77 -3.94 -1.77
CA LEU A 196 -12.24 -4.37 -0.47
C LEU A 196 -13.31 -3.51 0.15
N ILE A 197 -13.35 -2.20 -0.13
CA ILE A 197 -14.48 -1.37 0.31
C ILE A 197 -15.77 -1.91 -0.33
N ARG A 198 -15.70 -2.25 -1.63
CA ARG A 198 -16.84 -2.78 -2.38
C ARG A 198 -17.27 -4.18 -1.91
N VAL A 199 -16.31 -5.08 -1.69
CA VAL A 199 -16.60 -6.44 -1.19
C VAL A 199 -17.12 -6.44 0.25
N GLY A 200 -16.58 -5.55 1.10
CA GLY A 200 -17.01 -5.40 2.49
C GLY A 200 -18.45 -4.92 2.61
N GLN A 201 -18.86 -3.97 1.77
CA GLN A 201 -20.26 -3.51 1.73
C GLN A 201 -21.21 -4.60 1.23
N HIS A 202 -20.82 -5.36 0.20
CA HIS A 202 -21.66 -6.45 -0.33
C HIS A 202 -21.91 -7.57 0.69
N ARG A 203 -21.00 -7.78 1.67
CA ARG A 203 -21.22 -8.70 2.81
C ARG A 203 -22.10 -8.10 3.90
N ALA A 204 -21.97 -6.80 4.18
CA ALA A 204 -22.80 -6.12 5.19
C ALA A 204 -24.28 -6.09 4.78
N ASP A 205 -24.57 -5.91 3.49
CA ASP A 205 -25.93 -5.85 2.97
C ASP A 205 -26.58 -7.24 2.85
N GLY A 206 -25.76 -8.29 2.67
CA GLY A 206 -26.21 -9.69 2.67
C GLY A 206 -26.54 -10.26 4.06
N SER A 207 -26.11 -9.60 5.13
CA SER A 207 -26.35 -10.00 6.53
C SER A 207 -27.67 -9.43 7.11
N ASN A 208 -28.36 -8.57 6.36
CA ASN A 208 -29.61 -7.91 6.78
C ASN A 208 -30.87 -8.50 6.10
N LYS A 209 -30.76 -9.71 5.54
CA LYS A 209 -31.87 -10.56 5.09
C LYS A 209 -31.86 -11.84 5.88
#